data_AF-A0A087FW72-F1
#
_entry.id   AF-A0A087FW72-F1
#
_cell.length_a   1.000
_cell.length_b   1.000
_cell.length_c   1.000
_cell.angle_alpha   90.00
_cell.angle_beta   90.00
_cell.angle_gamma   90.00
#
_symmetry.space_group_name_H-M   'P 1'
#
loop_
_entity.id
_entity.type
_entity.pdbx_description
1 polymer ?
#
loop_
_entity_poly.entity_id
_entity_poly.type
_entity_poly.pdbx_seq_one_letter_code
_entity_poly.pdbx_strand_id
1 'polypeptide(L)'
;MSSSSERRGIPAAKFIQDVETYLSQSGLDFNSALSFHQERLQQYKVIGMKLLAQQRELQPKIPNIDKCLEVVATLQARKGVGDALLADFEVSEGIYSRACIEDTDSVCLWLGANVMLEYSLAGPK
;
A
#
# COMPACT_ATOMS: atom_id res chain seq x y z
N MET A 1 -0.88 -7.08 -29.45
CA MET A 1 -2.31 -6.80 -29.17
C MET A 1 -2.65 -7.50 -27.86
N SER A 2 -2.59 -6.77 -26.74
CA SER A 2 -2.92 -7.33 -25.42
C SER A 2 -4.43 -7.53 -25.36
N SER A 3 -4.89 -8.78 -25.29
CA SER A 3 -6.30 -9.06 -25.03
C SER A 3 -6.64 -8.48 -23.66
N SER A 4 -7.82 -7.88 -23.56
CA SER A 4 -8.38 -7.22 -22.36
C SER A 4 -8.58 -8.15 -21.14
N SER A 5 -8.02 -9.37 -21.15
CA SER A 5 -8.38 -10.50 -20.29
C SER A 5 -7.42 -10.76 -19.13
N GLU A 6 -6.28 -10.07 -19.03
CA GLU A 6 -5.27 -10.32 -18.00
C GLU A 6 -4.81 -9.02 -17.34
N ARG A 7 -5.59 -8.54 -16.36
CA ARG A 7 -5.15 -7.44 -15.51
C ARG A 7 -4.39 -8.02 -14.31
N ARG A 8 -3.16 -7.54 -14.09
CA ARG A 8 -2.30 -7.93 -12.96
C ARG A 8 -1.96 -9.43 -12.88
N GLY A 9 -1.90 -10.11 -14.04
CA GLY A 9 -1.60 -11.54 -14.10
C GLY A 9 -2.71 -12.45 -13.55
N ILE A 10 -3.94 -11.94 -13.42
CA ILE A 10 -5.10 -12.72 -13.02
C ILE A 10 -5.80 -13.21 -14.29
N PRO A 11 -5.89 -14.54 -14.52
CA PRO A 11 -6.62 -15.07 -15.65
C PRO A 11 -8.11 -14.72 -15.59
N ALA A 12 -8.73 -14.36 -16.70
CA ALA A 12 -10.18 -14.17 -16.74
C ALA A 12 -10.94 -15.46 -16.40
N ALA A 13 -11.98 -15.34 -15.58
CA ALA A 13 -12.90 -16.44 -15.25
C ALA A 13 -14.02 -16.49 -16.29
N LYS A 14 -14.19 -17.64 -16.96
CA LYS A 14 -15.38 -17.90 -17.77
C LYS A 14 -16.48 -18.41 -16.85
N PHE A 15 -17.63 -17.75 -16.89
CA PHE A 15 -18.82 -18.24 -16.20
C PHE A 15 -19.41 -19.42 -16.99
N ILE A 16 -19.70 -20.52 -16.30
CA ILE A 16 -20.32 -21.70 -16.89
C ILE A 16 -21.76 -21.73 -16.39
N GLN A 17 -22.71 -21.47 -17.28
CA GLN A 17 -24.13 -21.46 -16.94
C GLN A 17 -24.72 -22.87 -16.94
N ASP A 18 -24.31 -23.71 -17.90
CA ASP A 18 -24.73 -25.10 -18.02
C ASP A 18 -23.51 -26.00 -18.20
N VAL A 19 -23.36 -26.97 -17.30
CA VAL A 19 -22.16 -27.83 -17.22
C VAL A 19 -22.16 -28.87 -18.34
N GLU A 20 -23.32 -29.41 -18.71
CA GLU A 20 -23.47 -30.42 -19.75
C GLU A 20 -23.06 -29.84 -21.11
N THR A 21 -23.65 -28.71 -21.49
CA THR A 21 -23.33 -27.96 -22.71
C THR A 21 -21.85 -27.60 -22.77
N TYR A 22 -21.28 -27.15 -21.65
CA TYR A 22 -19.85 -26.81 -21.56
C TYR A 22 -18.96 -28.03 -21.82
N LEU A 23 -19.23 -29.17 -21.18
CA LEU A 23 -18.45 -30.38 -21.37
C LEU A 23 -18.56 -30.89 -22.82
N SER A 24 -19.76 -30.90 -23.40
CA SER A 24 -19.99 -31.29 -24.80
C SER A 24 -19.25 -30.40 -25.80
N GLN A 25 -19.12 -29.10 -25.52
CA GLN A 25 -18.40 -28.16 -26.38
C GLN A 25 -16.87 -28.16 -26.13
N SER A 26 -16.43 -28.53 -24.93
CA SER A 26 -15.02 -28.49 -24.54
C SER A 26 -14.17 -29.60 -25.16
N GLY A 27 -14.79 -30.71 -25.57
CA GLY A 27 -14.08 -31.90 -26.07
C GLY A 27 -13.22 -32.61 -25.03
N LEU A 28 -13.32 -32.22 -23.75
CA LEU A 28 -12.60 -32.83 -22.63
C LEU A 28 -13.45 -33.92 -21.96
N ASP A 29 -12.80 -34.98 -21.47
CA ASP A 29 -13.44 -35.88 -20.54
C ASP A 29 -13.65 -35.21 -19.17
N PHE A 30 -14.60 -35.74 -18.40
CA PHE A 30 -14.99 -35.18 -17.10
C PHE A 30 -13.81 -34.96 -16.14
N ASN A 31 -12.88 -35.92 -16.06
CA ASN A 31 -11.77 -35.83 -15.11
C ASN A 31 -10.76 -34.75 -15.54
N SER A 32 -10.50 -34.63 -16.83
CA SER A 32 -9.64 -33.57 -17.37
C SER A 32 -10.24 -32.17 -17.17
N ALA A 33 -11.53 -32.01 -17.44
CA ALA A 33 -12.23 -30.74 -17.22
C ALA A 33 -12.24 -30.35 -15.72
N LEU A 34 -12.50 -31.31 -14.83
CA LEU A 34 -12.47 -31.08 -13.39
C LEU A 34 -11.07 -30.67 -12.92
N SER A 35 -10.03 -31.39 -13.35
CA SER A 35 -8.64 -31.11 -13.01
C SER A 35 -8.21 -29.71 -13.46
N PHE A 36 -8.59 -29.32 -14.69
CA PHE A 36 -8.35 -27.98 -15.22
C PHE A 36 -8.97 -26.89 -14.34
N HIS A 37 -10.23 -27.07 -13.92
CA HIS A 37 -10.90 -26.10 -13.06
C HIS A 37 -10.34 -26.07 -11.63
N GLN A 38 -9.88 -27.20 -11.10
CA GLN A 38 -9.19 -27.26 -9.81
C GLN A 38 -7.86 -26.51 -9.83
N GLU A 39 -7.06 -26.69 -10.89
CA GLU A 39 -5.80 -25.96 -11.07
C GLU A 39 -6.04 -24.44 -11.16
N ARG A 40 -7.01 -24.04 -11.98
CA ARG A 40 -7.48 -22.65 -12.12
C ARG A 40 -7.92 -22.06 -10.77
N LEU A 41 -8.68 -22.81 -9.98
CA LEU A 41 -9.10 -22.38 -8.64
C LEU A 41 -7.91 -22.19 -7.71
N GLN A 42 -6.93 -23.08 -7.76
CA GLN A 42 -5.72 -22.97 -6.95
C GLN A 42 -4.90 -21.72 -7.32
N GLN A 43 -4.75 -21.42 -8.61
CA GLN A 43 -4.10 -20.19 -9.07
C GLN A 43 -4.81 -18.94 -8.50
N TYR A 44 -6.14 -18.91 -8.54
CA TYR A 44 -6.90 -17.79 -7.95
C TYR A 44 -6.72 -17.64 -6.45
N LYS A 45 -6.72 -18.75 -5.70
CA LYS A 45 -6.47 -18.71 -4.25
C LYS A 45 -5.11 -18.10 -3.95
N VAL A 46 -4.07 -18.53 -4.65
CA VAL A 46 -2.71 -18.00 -4.45
C VAL A 46 -2.63 -16.51 -4.75
N ILE A 47 -3.24 -16.06 -5.86
CA ILE A 47 -3.24 -14.63 -6.21
C ILE A 47 -4.06 -13.83 -5.18
N GLY A 48 -5.23 -14.33 -4.76
CA GLY A 48 -6.06 -13.71 -3.73
C GLY A 48 -5.31 -13.56 -2.40
N MET A 49 -4.58 -14.59 -1.97
CA MET A 49 -3.73 -14.53 -0.78
C MET A 49 -2.64 -13.47 -0.90
N LYS A 50 -1.97 -13.37 -2.05
CA LYS A 50 -0.95 -12.34 -2.29
C LYS A 50 -1.54 -10.92 -2.23
N LEU A 51 -2.69 -10.70 -2.84
CA LEU A 51 -3.36 -9.40 -2.81
C LEU A 51 -3.79 -8.99 -1.40
N LEU A 52 -4.33 -9.94 -0.62
CA LEU A 52 -4.68 -9.69 0.78
C LEU A 52 -3.46 -9.41 1.64
N ALA A 53 -2.34 -10.10 1.41
CA ALA A 53 -1.09 -9.84 2.11
C ALA A 53 -0.56 -8.42 1.79
N GLN A 54 -0.54 -8.03 0.51
CA GLN A 54 -0.17 -6.68 0.09
C GLN A 54 -1.10 -5.62 0.70
N GLN A 55 -2.41 -5.86 0.71
CA GLN A 55 -3.37 -4.95 1.33
C GLN A 55 -3.07 -4.76 2.82
N ARG A 56 -2.82 -5.84 3.56
CA ARG A 56 -2.46 -5.78 4.99
C ARG A 56 -1.16 -5.04 5.25
N GLU A 57 -0.18 -5.16 4.36
CA GLU A 57 1.09 -4.44 4.48
C GLU A 57 0.93 -2.94 4.19
N LEU A 58 0.06 -2.57 3.25
CA LEU A 58 -0.21 -1.16 2.89
C LEU A 58 -1.15 -0.47 3.89
N GLN A 59 -2.07 -1.21 4.51
CA GLN A 59 -3.06 -0.68 5.44
C GLN A 59 -2.46 0.17 6.59
N PRO A 60 -1.37 -0.23 7.27
CA PRO A 60 -0.74 0.60 8.31
C PRO A 60 0.03 1.80 7.75
N LYS A 61 0.37 1.82 6.46
CA LYS A 61 1.11 2.95 5.85
C LYS A 61 0.23 4.20 5.74
N ILE A 62 -1.07 4.03 5.51
CA ILE A 62 -2.05 5.13 5.42
C ILE A 62 -2.05 5.98 6.72
N PRO A 63 -2.37 5.42 7.89
CA PRO A 63 -2.39 6.22 9.13
C PRO A 63 -1.00 6.71 9.55
N ASN A 64 0.08 6.06 9.11
CA ASN A 64 1.43 6.56 9.35
C ASN A 64 1.68 7.85 8.55
N ILE A 65 1.34 7.86 7.25
CA ILE A 65 1.43 9.06 6.41
C ILE A 65 0.52 10.17 6.94
N ASP A 66 -0.71 9.86 7.36
CA ASP A 66 -1.63 10.84 7.93
C ASP A 66 -1.05 11.50 9.19
N LYS A 67 -0.44 10.72 10.09
CA LYS A 67 0.26 11.24 11.28
C LYS A 67 1.45 12.12 10.90
N CYS A 68 2.24 11.73 9.90
CA CYS A 68 3.34 12.57 9.42
C CYS A 68 2.83 13.92 8.90
N LEU A 69 1.72 13.92 8.15
CA LEU A 69 1.09 15.15 7.65
C LEU A 69 0.56 16.02 8.80
N GLU A 70 -0.04 15.42 9.83
CA GLU A 70 -0.53 16.11 11.02
C GLU A 70 0.62 16.82 11.77
N VAL A 71 1.77 16.17 11.90
CA VAL A 71 2.98 16.78 12.51
C VAL A 71 3.44 17.98 11.68
N VAL A 72 3.52 17.84 10.35
CA VAL A 72 3.90 18.95 9.47
C VAL A 72 2.91 20.12 9.56
N ALA A 73 1.61 19.84 9.57
CA ALA A 73 0.57 20.85 9.76
C ALA A 73 0.68 21.56 11.11
N THR A 74 1.03 20.82 12.17
CA THR A 74 1.26 21.38 13.51
C THR A 74 2.48 22.32 13.52
N LEU A 75 3.58 21.94 12.86
CA LEU A 75 4.76 22.79 12.71
C LEU A 75 4.45 24.05 11.89
N GLN A 76 3.67 23.92 10.80
CA GLN A 76 3.22 25.06 10.00
C GLN A 76 2.33 26.02 10.78
N ALA A 77 1.39 25.50 11.58
CA ALA A 77 0.46 26.32 12.36
C ALA A 77 1.15 27.06 13.52
N ARG A 78 2.22 26.49 14.09
CA ARG A 78 3.02 27.12 15.14
C ARG A 78 3.97 28.20 14.62
N LYS A 79 4.30 28.16 13.33
CA LYS A 79 5.22 29.11 12.69
C LYS A 79 4.78 30.56 12.93
N GLY A 80 5.61 31.34 13.62
CA GLY A 80 5.36 32.76 13.89
C GLY A 80 4.48 33.03 15.11
N VAL A 81 4.06 31.99 15.84
CA VAL A 81 3.40 32.13 17.15
C VAL A 81 4.44 32.35 18.27
N GLY A 82 5.70 31.98 18.03
CA GLY A 82 6.82 32.19 18.96
C GLY A 82 6.83 31.22 20.16
N ASP A 83 6.02 30.16 20.11
CA ASP A 83 5.92 29.16 21.18
C ASP A 83 6.69 27.88 20.78
N ALA A 84 7.78 27.61 21.50
CA ALA A 84 8.65 26.47 21.21
C ALA A 84 7.92 25.14 21.49
N LEU A 85 8.02 24.20 20.54
CA LEU A 85 7.38 22.90 20.67
C LEU A 85 8.29 21.95 21.46
N LEU A 86 7.87 21.60 22.68
CA LEU A 86 8.48 20.54 23.46
C LEU A 86 7.95 19.18 23.00
N ALA A 87 8.84 18.30 22.58
CA ALA A 87 8.51 16.95 22.16
C ALA A 87 9.51 15.94 22.73
N ASP A 88 9.02 14.76 23.09
CA ASP A 88 9.87 13.64 23.50
C ASP A 88 10.22 12.80 22.26
N PHE A 89 11.49 12.84 21.85
CA PHE A 89 11.99 12.10 20.70
C PHE A 89 12.59 10.77 21.11
N GLU A 90 12.24 9.71 20.39
CA GLU A 90 12.86 8.40 20.54
C GLU A 90 14.26 8.42 19.91
N VAL A 91 15.29 8.22 20.74
CA VAL A 91 16.71 8.20 20.32
C VAL A 91 17.15 6.76 20.02
N SER A 92 16.60 5.80 20.76
CA SER A 92 16.77 4.36 20.60
C SER A 92 15.51 3.68 21.10
N GLU A 93 15.31 2.40 20.78
CA GLU A 93 14.14 1.62 21.21
C GLU A 93 13.92 1.75 22.73
N GLY A 94 12.81 2.39 23.11
CA GLY A 94 12.44 2.61 24.51
C GLY A 94 13.21 3.73 25.24
N ILE A 95 14.11 4.44 24.57
CA ILE A 95 14.91 5.55 25.12
C ILE A 95 14.45 6.85 24.47
N TYR A 96 13.87 7.73 25.30
CA TYR A 96 13.32 9.01 24.88
C TYR A 96 14.11 10.17 25.48
N SER A 97 14.28 11.23 24.70
CA SER A 97 14.88 12.48 25.14
C SER A 97 13.96 13.65 24.80
N ARG A 98 13.85 14.60 25.72
CA ARG A 98 13.07 15.81 25.50
C ARG A 98 13.85 16.78 24.63
N ALA A 99 13.24 17.24 23.55
CA ALA A 99 13.78 18.27 22.68
C ALA A 99 12.83 19.48 22.63
N CYS A 100 13.44 20.64 22.43
CA CYS A 100 12.75 21.90 22.20
C CYS A 100 12.93 22.25 20.72
N ILE A 101 11.83 22.30 19.98
CA ILE A 101 11.82 22.65 18.56
C ILE A 101 11.45 24.13 18.45
N GLU A 102 12.40 24.93 17.97
CA GLU A 102 12.20 26.35 17.69
C GLU A 102 11.45 26.54 16.34
N ASP A 103 11.05 27.78 16.06
CA ASP A 103 10.42 28.12 14.78
C ASP A 103 11.33 27.72 13.61
N THR A 104 10.86 26.76 12.81
CA THR A 104 11.65 26.16 11.71
C THR A 104 10.98 26.45 10.37
N ASP A 105 11.78 26.69 9.33
CA ASP A 105 11.31 27.00 7.97
C ASP A 105 11.19 25.78 7.04
N SER A 106 11.75 24.64 7.43
CA SER A 106 11.90 23.44 6.63
C SER A 106 11.82 22.14 7.43
N VAL A 107 11.61 21.03 6.73
CA VAL A 107 11.61 19.66 7.28
C VAL A 107 12.40 18.74 6.36
N CYS A 108 13.07 17.75 6.94
CA CYS A 108 13.82 16.74 6.19
C CYS A 108 12.96 15.50 5.93
N LEU A 109 12.75 15.17 4.66
CA LEU A 109 12.01 13.97 4.23
C LEU A 109 12.98 12.89 3.73
N TRP A 110 12.76 11.66 4.17
CA TRP A 110 13.47 10.49 3.68
C TRP A 110 12.78 9.91 2.44
N LEU A 111 13.46 9.94 1.29
CA LEU A 111 12.91 9.46 0.01
C LEU A 111 13.23 7.98 -0.26
N GLY A 112 14.05 7.37 0.59
CA GLY A 112 14.59 6.03 0.38
C GLY A 112 15.92 6.04 -0.37
N ALA A 113 16.50 4.86 -0.60
CA ALA A 113 17.78 4.69 -1.29
C ALA A 113 18.93 5.58 -0.73
N ASN A 114 18.97 5.77 0.59
CA ASN A 114 19.93 6.64 1.29
C ASN A 114 19.85 8.13 0.90
N VAL A 115 18.69 8.58 0.42
CA VAL A 115 18.45 9.97 0.05
C VAL A 115 17.51 10.63 1.05
N MET A 116 17.96 11.76 1.61
CA MET A 116 17.18 12.69 2.42
C MET A 116 17.14 14.04 1.71
N LEU A 117 15.99 14.71 1.68
CA LEU A 117 15.84 16.03 1.10
C LEU A 117 15.13 16.97 2.06
N GLU A 118 15.61 18.20 2.13
CA GLU A 118 15.00 19.28 2.87
C GLU A 118 13.88 19.92 2.04
N TYR A 119 12.70 20.09 2.63
CA TYR A 119 11.54 20.74 2.03
C TYR A 119 11.12 21.92 2.89
N SER A 120 10.83 23.06 2.26
CA SER A 120 10.29 24.21 3.00
C SER A 120 8.86 23.94 3.46
N LEU A 121 8.53 24.42 4.65
CA LEU A 121 7.16 24.45 5.18
C LEU A 121 6.30 25.52 4.53
N ALA A 122 6.89 26.49 3.83
CA ALA A 122 6.15 27.36 2.93
C ALA A 122 5.69 26.50 1.73
N GLY A 123 4.37 26.40 1.54
CA GLY A 123 3.78 25.66 0.42
C GLY A 123 4.39 26.06 -0.94
N PRO A 124 4.17 25.26 -2.00
CA PRO A 124 4.72 25.56 -3.32
C PRO A 124 4.31 26.98 -3.73
N LYS A 125 5.30 27.77 -4.17
CA LYS A 125 5.05 29.03 -4.88
C LYS A 125 4.34 28.77 -6.20
#